data_AF-A0A958MNG6-F1
#
_entry.id   AF-A0A958MNG6-F1
#
_cell.length_a   1.000
_cell.length_b   1.000
_cell.length_c   1.000
_cell.angle_alpha   90.00
_cell.angle_beta   90.00
_cell.angle_gamma   90.00
#
_symmetry.space_group_name_H-M   'P 1'
#
loop_
_entity.id
_entity.type
_entity.pdbx_description
1 polymer ?
#
loop_
_entity_poly.entity_id
_entity_poly.type
_entity_poly.pdbx_seq_one_letter_code
_entity_poly.pdbx_strand_id
1 'polypeptide(L)'
;MNSKTTLFILALCFTSLINAQIPNSKHGGGEFIFNPENKACITAEQRNEMIQDVQANIEELKRYNKLSFSELRRGNHPLFIWPLQKASGLSYNEIYGISGYVDHNTGFPNQLTDYNCGTRSYDTNSGYNHQGVDMFTWPFGWKMMDNDEVEIIAGAPGQIVFKRDGEFDRSCNFNNNVWNTVYVQHSDGSIAFYGHMKNGSLTSKNVGDMVSEGEYLGIVGSSGNSTGPHLHFEVFTDGTFTQLVDPYSGTCNTMNSDSWWQTQRPYNNPGINAVLTHTADPVFPACPTTETTNESIDFELNQEVFFVIYLRDQVAGTSVNLKIIKPDNTDLFNWNFDLNDNYYASWWRWTAYPNVTGEWKWEATYAGETVTHTFNVSDALSIKEDNFNTTFVFPNPFNDVIHISSSKKVVKAHIIDLLGKSVLSIEDNSNGINEVQTSSFSNGVYFVRLESDTNEMKTIKLIKE
;
A
#
# COMPACT_ATOMS: atom_id res chain seq x y z
N MET A 1 -0.46 37.29 -81.26
CA MET A 1 -0.76 35.95 -80.70
C MET A 1 -0.42 36.00 -79.22
N ASN A 2 -1.44 36.17 -78.36
CA ASN A 2 -1.27 36.22 -76.90
C ASN A 2 -1.25 34.79 -76.36
N SER A 3 -0.10 34.35 -75.84
CA SER A 3 0.01 33.12 -75.07
C SER A 3 -0.42 33.41 -73.63
N LYS A 4 -1.54 32.82 -73.19
CA LYS A 4 -1.97 32.85 -71.80
C LYS A 4 -1.35 31.65 -71.09
N THR A 5 -0.44 31.91 -70.15
CA THR A 5 0.09 30.90 -69.24
C THR A 5 -0.87 30.76 -68.06
N THR A 6 -1.66 29.70 -68.04
CA THR A 6 -2.57 29.38 -66.93
C THR A 6 -1.77 28.67 -65.83
N LEU A 7 -1.61 29.32 -64.68
CA LEU A 7 -0.97 28.77 -63.49
C LEU A 7 -2.01 27.91 -62.73
N PHE A 8 -1.82 26.59 -62.70
CA PHE A 8 -2.63 25.69 -61.87
C PHE A 8 -2.10 25.74 -60.43
N ILE A 9 -2.85 26.37 -59.53
CA ILE A 9 -2.60 26.28 -58.08
C ILE A 9 -3.25 24.98 -57.59
N LEU A 10 -2.42 23.96 -57.35
CA LEU A 10 -2.83 22.72 -56.72
C LEU A 10 -2.99 22.98 -55.21
N ALA A 11 -4.21 23.25 -54.76
CA ALA A 11 -4.53 23.31 -53.34
C ALA A 11 -4.44 21.90 -52.75
N LEU A 12 -3.32 21.57 -52.11
CA LEU A 12 -3.19 20.41 -51.24
C LEU A 12 -4.01 20.66 -49.98
N CYS A 13 -5.26 20.24 -49.98
CA CYS A 13 -6.02 20.02 -48.76
C CYS A 13 -5.34 18.87 -48.00
N PHE A 14 -4.46 19.19 -47.05
CA PHE A 14 -4.14 18.28 -45.96
C PHE A 14 -5.40 18.15 -45.10
N THR A 15 -6.25 17.18 -45.42
CA THR A 15 -7.19 16.65 -44.45
C THR A 15 -6.35 15.96 -43.38
N SER A 16 -6.12 16.62 -42.25
CA SER A 16 -5.70 15.94 -41.03
C SER A 16 -6.82 14.97 -40.65
N LEU A 17 -6.69 13.73 -41.09
CA LEU A 17 -7.43 12.62 -40.51
C LEU A 17 -6.97 12.52 -39.05
N ILE A 18 -7.67 13.19 -38.15
CA ILE A 18 -7.64 12.86 -36.73
C ILE A 18 -8.36 11.51 -36.64
N ASN A 19 -7.64 10.43 -36.93
CA ASN A 19 -8.00 9.16 -36.34
C ASN A 19 -7.85 9.41 -34.84
N ALA A 20 -8.98 9.51 -34.13
CA ALA A 20 -9.00 9.23 -32.71
C ALA A 20 -8.46 7.80 -32.57
N GLN A 21 -7.15 7.68 -32.34
CA GLN A 21 -6.53 6.39 -32.12
C GLN A 21 -7.22 5.81 -30.90
N ILE A 22 -7.93 4.71 -31.14
CA ILE A 22 -8.52 3.93 -30.07
C ILE A 22 -7.35 3.52 -29.15
N PRO A 23 -7.39 3.75 -27.84
CA PRO A 23 -6.39 3.23 -26.91
C PRO A 23 -6.57 1.70 -26.72
N ASN A 24 -7.06 0.97 -27.72
CA ASN A 24 -7.29 -0.47 -27.60
C ASN A 24 -5.97 -1.27 -27.65
N SER A 25 -4.83 -0.63 -27.97
CA SER A 25 -3.52 -1.21 -27.74
C SER A 25 -2.96 -0.70 -26.41
N LYS A 26 -2.65 -1.62 -25.49
CA LYS A 26 -1.83 -1.29 -24.32
C LYS A 26 -0.51 -0.67 -24.76
N HIS A 27 -0.06 0.36 -24.04
CA HIS A 27 1.23 1.02 -24.27
C HIS A 27 2.32 0.51 -23.32
N GLY A 28 1.93 -0.07 -22.18
CA GLY A 28 2.85 -0.65 -21.21
C GLY A 28 2.15 -1.60 -20.23
N GLY A 29 2.93 -2.25 -19.39
CA GLY A 29 2.45 -3.17 -18.36
C GLY A 29 2.90 -4.63 -18.52
N GLY A 30 2.61 -5.43 -17.51
CA GLY A 30 3.00 -6.83 -17.41
C GLY A 30 2.78 -7.38 -16.01
N GLU A 31 3.34 -8.56 -15.76
CA GLU A 31 3.40 -9.18 -14.45
C GLU A 31 4.26 -8.36 -13.48
N PHE A 32 3.82 -8.27 -12.24
CA PHE A 32 4.66 -7.92 -11.11
C PHE A 32 4.99 -9.19 -10.32
N ILE A 33 6.28 -9.51 -10.23
CA ILE A 33 6.75 -10.72 -9.56
C ILE A 33 7.26 -10.34 -8.17
N PHE A 34 6.55 -10.79 -7.15
CA PHE A 34 7.00 -10.74 -5.76
C PHE A 34 7.82 -12.00 -5.43
N ASN A 35 8.91 -11.85 -4.67
CA ASN A 35 9.82 -12.94 -4.28
C ASN A 35 10.25 -13.87 -5.44
N PRO A 36 10.90 -13.36 -6.51
CA PRO A 36 11.29 -14.18 -7.65
C PRO A 36 12.29 -15.31 -7.33
N GLU A 37 12.92 -15.28 -6.15
CA GLU A 37 13.97 -16.23 -5.76
C GLU A 37 13.49 -17.35 -4.83
N ASN A 38 12.23 -17.36 -4.39
CA ASN A 38 11.64 -18.43 -3.56
C ASN A 38 12.48 -18.82 -2.34
N LYS A 39 13.04 -17.85 -1.60
CA LYS A 39 13.87 -18.19 -0.42
C LYS A 39 13.11 -18.03 0.90
N ALA A 40 13.65 -18.67 1.94
CA ALA A 40 13.02 -18.83 3.25
C ALA A 40 12.88 -17.51 4.05
N CYS A 41 11.70 -17.25 4.62
CA CYS A 41 11.43 -16.06 5.45
C CYS A 41 12.24 -16.02 6.75
N ILE A 42 12.55 -17.18 7.32
CA ILE A 42 13.43 -17.33 8.48
C ILE A 42 14.28 -18.58 8.33
N THR A 43 15.54 -18.51 8.79
CA THR A 43 16.41 -19.69 8.83
C THR A 43 16.04 -20.61 10.00
N ALA A 44 16.47 -21.87 9.96
CA ALA A 44 16.25 -22.80 11.08
C ALA A 44 16.91 -22.32 12.39
N GLU A 45 18.06 -21.64 12.30
CA GLU A 45 18.75 -21.04 13.44
C GLU A 45 17.93 -19.89 14.04
N GLN A 46 17.47 -18.96 13.20
CA GLN A 46 16.61 -17.86 13.62
C GLN A 46 15.29 -18.36 14.24
N ARG A 47 14.68 -19.40 13.65
CA ARG A 47 13.47 -20.03 14.20
C ARG A 47 13.73 -20.59 15.60
N ASN A 48 14.85 -21.27 15.82
CA ASN A 48 15.19 -21.84 17.12
C ASN A 48 15.43 -20.75 18.18
N GLU A 49 16.15 -19.68 17.84
CA GLU A 49 16.37 -18.54 18.75
C GLU A 49 15.05 -17.87 19.12
N MET A 50 14.22 -17.58 18.12
CA MET A 50 12.88 -17.02 18.30
C MET A 50 12.01 -17.89 19.20
N ILE A 51 11.97 -19.20 18.98
CA ILE A 51 11.20 -20.13 19.84
C ILE A 51 11.68 -20.05 21.29
N GLN A 52 12.99 -20.01 21.52
CA GLN A 52 13.56 -19.91 22.87
C GLN A 52 13.15 -18.59 23.55
N ASP A 53 13.20 -17.47 22.85
CA ASP A 53 12.79 -16.18 23.40
C ASP A 53 11.30 -16.15 23.76
N VAL A 54 10.44 -16.69 22.89
CA VAL A 54 9.00 -16.74 23.15
C VAL A 54 8.70 -17.63 24.36
N GLN A 55 9.34 -18.79 24.45
CA GLN A 55 9.19 -19.69 25.60
C GLN A 55 9.70 -19.04 26.89
N ALA A 56 10.82 -18.31 26.84
CA ALA A 56 11.33 -17.58 27.99
C ALA A 56 10.35 -16.50 28.47
N ASN A 57 9.75 -15.74 27.54
CA ASN A 57 8.73 -14.74 27.86
C ASN A 57 7.48 -15.39 28.48
N ILE A 58 7.00 -16.50 27.92
CA ILE A 58 5.84 -17.22 28.45
C ILE A 58 6.13 -17.71 29.88
N GLU A 59 7.31 -18.28 30.14
CA GLU A 59 7.72 -18.70 31.49
C GLU A 59 7.83 -17.52 32.47
N GLU A 60 8.30 -16.36 32.01
CA GLU A 60 8.33 -15.14 32.81
C GLU A 60 6.91 -14.64 33.15
N LEU A 61 6.00 -14.62 32.17
CA LEU A 61 4.60 -14.26 32.38
C LEU A 61 3.93 -15.20 33.37
N LYS A 62 4.19 -16.52 33.31
CA LYS A 62 3.71 -17.48 34.31
C LYS A 62 4.24 -17.18 35.71
N ARG A 63 5.55 -16.95 35.82
CA ARG A 63 6.23 -16.67 37.10
C ARG A 63 5.62 -15.46 37.81
N TYR A 64 5.21 -14.44 37.06
CA TYR A 64 4.57 -13.23 37.59
C TYR A 64 3.03 -13.29 37.61
N ASN A 65 2.43 -14.44 37.31
CA ASN A 65 0.97 -14.62 37.22
C ASN A 65 0.30 -13.61 36.27
N LYS A 66 0.96 -13.33 35.14
CA LYS A 66 0.52 -12.43 34.07
C LYS A 66 0.10 -13.17 32.80
N LEU A 67 0.35 -14.47 32.69
CA LEU A 67 -0.13 -15.26 31.55
C LEU A 67 -1.65 -15.44 31.67
N SER A 68 -2.38 -14.94 30.67
CA SER A 68 -3.85 -14.91 30.69
C SER A 68 -4.45 -16.23 30.24
N PHE A 69 -3.74 -16.99 29.42
CA PHE A 69 -4.23 -18.22 28.81
C PHE A 69 -3.43 -19.44 29.22
N SER A 70 -4.12 -20.57 29.31
CA SER A 70 -3.51 -21.87 29.53
C SER A 70 -2.88 -22.35 28.23
N GLU A 71 -1.71 -22.98 28.31
CA GLU A 71 -1.08 -23.64 27.15
C GLU A 71 -1.78 -24.94 26.75
N LEU A 72 -2.66 -25.47 27.61
CA LEU A 72 -3.53 -26.59 27.23
C LEU A 72 -4.66 -26.08 26.36
N ARG A 73 -4.82 -26.71 25.19
CA ARG A 73 -5.90 -26.42 24.25
C ARG A 73 -7.28 -26.60 24.90
N ARG A 74 -8.05 -25.52 24.96
CA ARG A 74 -9.41 -25.52 25.55
C ARG A 74 -10.36 -24.72 24.66
N GLY A 75 -11.50 -25.31 24.35
CA GLY A 75 -12.52 -24.68 23.52
C GLY A 75 -12.21 -24.78 22.02
N ASN A 76 -12.92 -23.97 21.24
CA ASN A 76 -12.72 -23.86 19.80
C ASN A 76 -11.51 -22.96 19.52
N HIS A 77 -10.81 -23.22 18.41
CA HIS A 77 -9.75 -22.33 17.94
C HIS A 77 -10.29 -20.94 17.61
N PRO A 78 -9.45 -19.88 17.64
CA PRO A 78 -9.87 -18.56 17.22
C PRO A 78 -10.30 -18.55 15.74
N LEU A 79 -11.16 -17.59 15.39
CA LEU A 79 -11.43 -17.24 14.01
C LEU A 79 -10.82 -15.87 13.71
N PHE A 80 -9.92 -15.83 12.75
CA PHE A 80 -9.20 -14.64 12.35
C PHE A 80 -10.01 -13.81 11.35
N ILE A 81 -10.08 -12.50 11.56
CA ILE A 81 -10.32 -11.54 10.48
C ILE A 81 -9.06 -11.39 9.62
N TRP A 82 -9.20 -10.73 8.47
CA TRP A 82 -8.05 -10.43 7.62
C TRP A 82 -7.08 -9.48 8.34
N PRO A 83 -5.79 -9.82 8.51
CA PRO A 83 -4.88 -9.09 9.40
C PRO A 83 -4.22 -7.87 8.75
N LEU A 84 -4.63 -7.49 7.54
CA LEU A 84 -4.21 -6.26 6.87
C LEU A 84 -5.36 -5.28 6.75
N GLN A 85 -5.09 -4.02 7.09
CA GLN A 85 -6.04 -2.92 7.02
C GLN A 85 -5.42 -1.72 6.31
N LYS A 86 -6.22 -1.03 5.50
CA LYS A 86 -5.82 0.23 4.86
C LYS A 86 -5.76 1.32 5.92
N ALA A 87 -4.67 2.09 5.93
CA ALA A 87 -4.63 3.33 6.70
C ALA A 87 -5.72 4.30 6.22
N SER A 88 -6.13 5.20 7.10
CA SER A 88 -7.12 6.23 6.77
C SER A 88 -6.64 7.11 5.63
N GLY A 89 -7.48 7.33 4.62
CA GLY A 89 -7.19 8.20 3.48
C GLY A 89 -6.53 7.52 2.28
N LEU A 90 -6.11 6.25 2.38
CA LEU A 90 -5.64 5.51 1.23
C LEU A 90 -6.80 5.14 0.29
N SER A 91 -6.74 5.63 -0.96
CA SER A 91 -7.81 5.50 -1.94
C SER A 91 -7.79 4.21 -2.77
N TYR A 92 -6.79 3.34 -2.58
CA TYR A 92 -6.71 2.07 -3.30
C TYR A 92 -7.88 1.16 -2.94
N ASN A 93 -8.38 0.42 -3.92
CA ASN A 93 -9.48 -0.52 -3.73
C ASN A 93 -9.04 -1.67 -2.82
N GLU A 94 -7.87 -2.25 -3.12
CA GLU A 94 -7.21 -3.30 -2.33
C GLU A 94 -5.70 -3.06 -2.29
N ILE A 95 -5.05 -3.44 -1.19
CA ILE A 95 -3.66 -3.08 -0.86
C ILE A 95 -2.68 -4.24 -0.93
N TYR A 96 -3.15 -5.44 -1.29
CA TYR A 96 -2.32 -6.62 -1.19
C TYR A 96 -2.60 -7.64 -2.31
N GLY A 97 -1.65 -8.54 -2.49
CA GLY A 97 -1.80 -9.83 -3.15
C GLY A 97 -1.20 -10.94 -2.27
N ILE A 98 -1.40 -12.21 -2.64
CA ILE A 98 -0.79 -13.34 -1.92
C ILE A 98 0.35 -13.91 -2.76
N SER A 99 1.53 -14.10 -2.20
CA SER A 99 2.64 -14.73 -2.95
C SER A 99 2.77 -16.22 -2.64
N GLY A 100 2.49 -16.62 -1.40
CA GLY A 100 2.62 -18.02 -0.99
C GLY A 100 1.67 -18.38 0.15
N TYR A 101 1.09 -19.57 0.07
CA TYR A 101 0.41 -20.27 1.15
C TYR A 101 1.36 -21.25 1.83
N VAL A 102 0.89 -21.87 2.92
CA VAL A 102 1.64 -22.94 3.60
C VAL A 102 1.89 -24.09 2.63
N ASP A 103 3.11 -24.61 2.63
CA ASP A 103 3.46 -25.82 1.89
C ASP A 103 3.18 -27.05 2.77
N HIS A 104 2.25 -27.89 2.32
CA HIS A 104 1.86 -29.14 2.97
C HIS A 104 2.75 -30.31 2.55
N ASN A 105 3.58 -30.13 1.52
CA ASN A 105 4.49 -31.16 1.10
C ASN A 105 5.83 -31.02 1.83
N THR A 106 6.24 -32.10 2.49
CA THR A 106 7.51 -32.11 3.22
C THR A 106 8.70 -32.52 2.36
N GLY A 107 8.44 -33.04 1.15
CA GLY A 107 9.47 -33.27 0.15
C GLY A 107 9.98 -31.93 -0.38
N PHE A 108 11.27 -31.84 -0.68
CA PHE A 108 11.91 -30.67 -1.27
C PHE A 108 13.11 -31.12 -2.13
N PRO A 109 13.56 -30.34 -3.13
CA PRO A 109 13.02 -29.06 -3.59
C PRO A 109 11.99 -29.16 -4.73
N ASN A 110 11.24 -28.08 -4.94
CA ASN A 110 10.17 -27.86 -5.91
C ASN A 110 9.06 -28.92 -5.85
N GLN A 111 8.72 -29.38 -4.66
CA GLN A 111 7.65 -30.34 -4.45
C GLN A 111 6.54 -29.64 -3.68
N LEU A 112 5.79 -28.76 -4.34
CA LEU A 112 4.86 -27.85 -3.66
C LEU A 112 3.45 -28.41 -3.63
N THR A 113 2.79 -28.32 -2.47
CA THR A 113 1.34 -28.54 -2.35
C THR A 113 0.75 -27.58 -1.34
N ASP A 114 -0.09 -26.65 -1.77
CA ASP A 114 -0.85 -25.78 -0.84
C ASP A 114 -2.18 -26.42 -0.38
N TYR A 115 -2.90 -25.74 0.52
CA TYR A 115 -4.18 -26.20 1.08
C TYR A 115 -5.23 -26.58 0.02
N ASN A 116 -5.16 -25.98 -1.17
CA ASN A 116 -6.09 -26.18 -2.27
C ASN A 116 -5.52 -27.11 -3.36
N CYS A 117 -4.51 -27.90 -3.02
CA CYS A 117 -3.82 -28.81 -3.94
C CYS A 117 -3.11 -28.09 -5.10
N GLY A 118 -2.88 -26.78 -4.97
CA GLY A 118 -2.14 -25.97 -5.91
C GLY A 118 -0.65 -25.94 -5.59
N THR A 119 0.06 -25.05 -6.29
CA THR A 119 1.49 -24.83 -6.13
C THR A 119 1.82 -23.38 -5.77
N ARG A 120 0.85 -22.61 -5.23
CA ARG A 120 1.08 -21.21 -4.80
C ARG A 120 1.73 -21.22 -3.42
N SER A 121 2.96 -21.69 -3.39
CA SER A 121 3.82 -21.81 -2.23
C SER A 121 5.28 -21.86 -2.71
N TYR A 122 6.23 -22.13 -1.82
CA TYR A 122 7.61 -22.36 -2.19
C TYR A 122 8.38 -23.16 -1.14
N ASP A 123 9.45 -23.80 -1.59
CA ASP A 123 10.41 -24.51 -0.77
C ASP A 123 11.84 -24.09 -1.18
N THR A 124 12.85 -24.61 -0.48
CA THR A 124 14.25 -24.36 -0.81
C THR A 124 15.04 -25.66 -0.95
N ASN A 125 16.15 -25.60 -1.68
CA ASN A 125 17.11 -26.70 -1.79
C ASN A 125 17.69 -27.14 -0.42
N SER A 126 17.63 -26.28 0.59
CA SER A 126 18.09 -26.55 1.96
C SER A 126 17.04 -27.21 2.86
N GLY A 127 15.81 -27.43 2.36
CA GLY A 127 14.76 -28.12 3.12
C GLY A 127 13.83 -27.25 3.93
N TYR A 128 13.84 -25.94 3.69
CA TYR A 128 12.75 -25.07 4.14
C TYR A 128 11.53 -25.26 3.24
N ASN A 129 10.37 -25.48 3.86
CA ASN A 129 9.04 -25.44 3.24
C ASN A 129 8.29 -24.25 3.83
N HIS A 130 7.55 -23.50 3.03
CA HIS A 130 6.88 -22.29 3.50
C HIS A 130 5.84 -22.58 4.59
N GLN A 131 5.93 -21.90 5.74
CA GLN A 131 5.15 -22.23 6.94
C GLN A 131 4.05 -21.22 7.26
N GLY A 132 3.82 -20.25 6.37
CA GLY A 132 2.84 -19.19 6.61
C GLY A 132 2.07 -18.79 5.37
N VAL A 133 1.42 -17.64 5.46
CA VAL A 133 0.78 -16.95 4.34
C VAL A 133 1.50 -15.63 4.12
N ASP A 134 2.02 -15.43 2.91
CA ASP A 134 2.70 -14.20 2.52
C ASP A 134 1.73 -13.26 1.81
N MET A 135 1.46 -12.13 2.43
CA MET A 135 0.53 -11.10 1.97
C MET A 135 1.33 -9.86 1.61
N PHE A 136 1.77 -9.77 0.34
CA PHE A 136 2.59 -8.67 -0.14
C PHE A 136 1.76 -7.44 -0.46
N THR A 137 2.31 -6.27 -0.20
CA THR A 137 1.63 -5.00 -0.49
C THR A 137 1.71 -4.67 -1.97
N TRP A 138 0.59 -4.26 -2.58
CA TRP A 138 0.44 -3.97 -4.01
C TRP A 138 -0.58 -2.82 -4.19
N PRO A 139 -0.35 -1.78 -5.02
CA PRO A 139 0.64 -1.73 -6.11
C PRO A 139 2.04 -1.17 -5.81
N PHE A 140 2.19 -0.29 -4.82
CA PHE A 140 3.47 0.36 -4.54
C PHE A 140 3.91 0.05 -3.11
N GLY A 141 4.58 -1.09 -2.93
CA GLY A 141 4.85 -1.61 -1.60
C GLY A 141 5.78 -0.74 -0.78
N TRP A 142 6.85 -0.23 -1.38
CA TRP A 142 7.79 0.64 -0.66
C TRP A 142 7.18 2.02 -0.35
N LYS A 143 6.42 2.60 -1.29
CA LYS A 143 5.68 3.84 -1.05
C LYS A 143 4.68 3.68 0.09
N MET A 144 3.90 2.60 0.08
CA MET A 144 2.92 2.32 1.13
C MET A 144 3.59 2.09 2.48
N MET A 145 4.74 1.39 2.52
CA MET A 145 5.53 1.23 3.73
C MET A 145 6.04 2.59 4.26
N ASP A 146 6.57 3.44 3.38
CA ASP A 146 7.14 4.75 3.75
C ASP A 146 6.08 5.69 4.34
N ASN A 147 4.86 5.60 3.83
CA ASN A 147 3.72 6.42 4.24
C ASN A 147 2.85 5.80 5.35
N ASP A 148 3.23 4.64 5.90
CA ASP A 148 2.45 3.92 6.91
C ASP A 148 1.03 3.54 6.45
N GLU A 149 0.88 3.18 5.17
CA GLU A 149 -0.42 3.03 4.50
C GLU A 149 -1.06 1.64 4.67
N VAL A 150 -0.31 0.64 5.15
CA VAL A 150 -0.80 -0.74 5.36
C VAL A 150 -0.56 -1.16 6.81
N GLU A 151 -1.63 -1.15 7.59
CA GLU A 151 -1.65 -1.52 8.99
C GLU A 151 -1.77 -3.05 9.14
N ILE A 152 -1.02 -3.60 10.09
CA ILE A 152 -1.19 -4.96 10.58
C ILE A 152 -2.05 -4.88 11.84
N ILE A 153 -3.14 -5.63 11.86
CA ILE A 153 -4.08 -5.72 12.98
C ILE A 153 -4.15 -7.14 13.53
N ALA A 154 -4.49 -7.26 14.81
CA ALA A 154 -4.71 -8.55 15.45
C ALA A 154 -5.90 -9.26 14.80
N GLY A 155 -5.67 -10.40 14.16
CA GLY A 155 -6.72 -11.16 13.50
C GLY A 155 -7.77 -11.72 14.47
N ALA A 156 -7.42 -11.93 15.74
CA ALA A 156 -8.33 -12.38 16.78
C ALA A 156 -7.87 -11.86 18.15
N PRO A 157 -8.74 -11.82 19.18
CA PRO A 157 -8.36 -11.37 20.51
C PRO A 157 -7.31 -12.30 21.13
N GLY A 158 -6.37 -11.74 21.88
CA GLY A 158 -5.32 -12.54 22.50
C GLY A 158 -4.40 -11.74 23.41
N GLN A 159 -3.30 -12.34 23.82
CA GLN A 159 -2.27 -11.75 24.67
C GLN A 159 -0.96 -11.69 23.89
N ILE A 160 -0.27 -10.55 23.91
CA ILE A 160 1.07 -10.44 23.31
C ILE A 160 2.03 -11.28 24.15
N VAL A 161 2.61 -12.33 23.56
CA VAL A 161 3.60 -13.19 24.23
C VAL A 161 5.02 -12.93 23.78
N PHE A 162 5.19 -12.24 22.65
CA PHE A 162 6.49 -11.82 22.16
C PHE A 162 6.35 -10.60 21.25
N LYS A 163 7.35 -9.73 21.28
CA LYS A 163 7.51 -8.66 20.30
C LYS A 163 8.99 -8.34 20.13
N ARG A 164 9.41 -8.03 18.90
CA ARG A 164 10.75 -7.55 18.58
C ARG A 164 10.63 -6.38 17.60
N ASP A 165 11.30 -5.28 17.90
CA ASP A 165 11.31 -4.05 17.11
C ASP A 165 12.73 -3.50 17.03
N GLY A 166 12.98 -2.52 16.16
CA GLY A 166 14.28 -1.86 16.01
C GLY A 166 15.17 -2.45 14.91
N GLU A 167 14.78 -3.56 14.30
CA GLU A 167 15.56 -4.25 13.28
C GLU A 167 15.44 -3.56 11.92
N PHE A 168 16.46 -3.73 11.07
CA PHE A 168 16.46 -3.20 9.70
C PHE A 168 15.28 -3.75 8.90
N ASP A 169 14.56 -2.85 8.21
CA ASP A 169 13.24 -3.12 7.61
C ASP A 169 13.15 -2.84 6.11
N ARG A 170 14.29 -2.60 5.46
CA ARG A 170 14.40 -2.44 4.01
C ARG A 170 15.21 -3.56 3.36
N SER A 171 14.97 -4.80 3.77
CA SER A 171 15.63 -5.97 3.18
C SER A 171 15.15 -6.18 1.74
N CYS A 172 16.09 -6.64 0.92
CA CYS A 172 15.86 -7.01 -0.49
C CYS A 172 16.42 -8.38 -0.81
N ASN A 173 16.88 -9.05 0.22
CA ASN A 173 17.66 -10.25 0.12
C ASN A 173 17.45 -11.05 1.39
N PHE A 174 17.68 -12.33 1.21
CA PHE A 174 17.65 -13.30 2.27
C PHE A 174 19.03 -13.31 2.88
N ASN A 175 19.16 -12.59 3.98
CA ASN A 175 20.38 -12.44 4.75
C ASN A 175 20.18 -13.19 6.08
N ASN A 176 20.87 -12.79 7.15
CA ASN A 176 20.60 -13.32 8.49
C ASN A 176 20.00 -12.23 9.38
N ASN A 177 19.35 -11.22 8.78
CA ASN A 177 18.71 -10.16 9.53
C ASN A 177 17.51 -10.73 10.27
N VAL A 178 17.27 -10.17 11.45
CA VAL A 178 16.10 -10.51 12.24
C VAL A 178 14.92 -9.65 11.80
N TRP A 179 13.72 -10.23 11.80
CA TRP A 179 12.49 -9.47 11.53
C TRP A 179 11.99 -8.69 12.75
N ASN A 180 11.27 -7.60 12.49
CA ASN A 180 10.39 -7.01 13.48
C ASN A 180 9.06 -7.78 13.48
N THR A 181 8.52 -8.06 14.67
CA THR A 181 7.41 -9.00 14.79
C THR A 181 6.62 -8.84 16.09
N VAL A 182 5.35 -9.25 16.07
CA VAL A 182 4.47 -9.39 17.26
C VAL A 182 3.85 -10.78 17.23
N TYR A 183 3.89 -11.53 18.34
CA TYR A 183 3.20 -12.81 18.49
C TYR A 183 2.11 -12.73 19.54
N VAL A 184 0.94 -13.25 19.17
CA VAL A 184 -0.28 -13.19 19.98
C VAL A 184 -0.72 -14.60 20.32
N GLN A 185 -0.81 -14.91 21.61
CA GLN A 185 -1.41 -16.15 22.10
C GLN A 185 -2.91 -15.96 22.30
N HIS A 186 -3.70 -16.93 21.85
CA HIS A 186 -5.16 -16.92 21.94
C HIS A 186 -5.66 -17.79 23.09
N SER A 187 -6.97 -17.72 23.35
CA SER A 187 -7.60 -18.41 24.48
C SER A 187 -7.52 -19.92 24.44
N ASP A 188 -7.38 -20.51 23.24
CA ASP A 188 -7.16 -21.94 23.06
C ASP A 188 -5.68 -22.34 23.17
N GLY A 189 -4.78 -21.41 23.48
CA GLY A 189 -3.34 -21.64 23.58
C GLY A 189 -2.57 -21.51 22.27
N SER A 190 -3.26 -21.44 21.12
CA SER A 190 -2.61 -21.20 19.82
C SER A 190 -1.90 -19.86 19.78
N ILE A 191 -0.85 -19.77 18.96
CA ILE A 191 -0.04 -18.55 18.83
C ILE A 191 0.03 -18.17 17.35
N ALA A 192 -0.42 -16.95 17.04
CA ALA A 192 -0.32 -16.36 15.72
C ALA A 192 0.91 -15.45 15.62
N PHE A 193 1.66 -15.59 14.53
CA PHE A 193 2.86 -14.82 14.24
C PHE A 193 2.57 -13.75 13.19
N TYR A 194 3.00 -12.52 13.46
CA TYR A 194 2.91 -11.39 12.54
C TYR A 194 4.32 -10.87 12.24
N GLY A 195 4.89 -11.25 11.10
CA GLY A 195 6.28 -11.00 10.73
C GLY A 195 6.50 -9.82 9.77
N HIS A 196 7.79 -9.54 9.50
CA HIS A 196 8.28 -8.53 8.55
C HIS A 196 7.75 -7.11 8.76
N MET A 197 7.57 -6.68 10.01
CA MET A 197 7.00 -5.37 10.30
C MET A 197 8.00 -4.22 10.06
N LYS A 198 7.48 -3.01 9.85
CA LYS A 198 8.27 -1.77 9.74
C LYS A 198 8.89 -1.41 11.10
N ASN A 199 10.15 -0.98 11.07
CA ASN A 199 10.90 -0.56 12.24
C ASN A 199 10.23 0.63 12.95
N GLY A 200 10.04 0.53 14.26
CA GLY A 200 9.49 1.58 15.10
C GLY A 200 7.97 1.77 14.94
N SER A 201 7.30 0.87 14.22
CA SER A 201 5.85 0.93 13.98
C SER A 201 5.04 0.08 14.94
N LEU A 202 5.67 -0.82 15.69
CA LEU A 202 4.94 -1.80 16.49
C LEU A 202 4.06 -1.12 17.56
N THR A 203 2.98 -1.81 17.92
CA THR A 203 2.07 -1.39 18.98
C THR A 203 2.81 -0.98 20.26
N SER A 204 2.30 0.06 20.92
CA SER A 204 2.84 0.57 22.19
C SER A 204 2.61 -0.39 23.36
N LYS A 205 1.76 -1.41 23.18
CA LYS A 205 1.54 -2.47 24.17
C LYS A 205 2.80 -3.32 24.40
N ASN A 206 2.89 -3.88 25.60
CA ASN A 206 4.01 -4.68 26.07
C ASN A 206 3.68 -6.17 25.97
N VAL A 207 4.72 -7.00 26.08
CA VAL A 207 4.55 -8.45 26.33
C VAL A 207 3.77 -8.63 27.63
N GLY A 208 2.69 -9.43 27.57
CA GLY A 208 1.72 -9.65 28.62
C GLY A 208 0.43 -8.82 28.48
N ASP A 209 0.39 -7.80 27.63
CA ASP A 209 -0.82 -7.02 27.42
C ASP A 209 -1.81 -7.75 26.50
N MET A 210 -3.10 -7.54 26.75
CA MET A 210 -4.19 -8.06 25.92
C MET A 210 -4.40 -7.20 24.68
N VAL A 211 -4.72 -7.82 23.54
CA VAL A 211 -5.17 -7.16 22.31
C VAL A 211 -6.56 -7.65 21.92
N SER A 212 -7.36 -6.75 21.39
CA SER A 212 -8.68 -7.09 20.80
C SER A 212 -8.54 -7.46 19.33
N GLU A 213 -9.53 -8.16 18.79
CA GLU A 213 -9.65 -8.33 17.33
C GLU A 213 -9.69 -6.96 16.63
N GLY A 214 -8.95 -6.83 15.53
CA GLY A 214 -8.81 -5.59 14.78
C GLY A 214 -7.94 -4.53 15.44
N GLU A 215 -7.32 -4.83 16.59
CA GLU A 215 -6.44 -3.88 17.24
C GLU A 215 -5.10 -3.76 16.51
N TYR A 216 -4.62 -2.54 16.32
CA TYR A 216 -3.34 -2.23 15.68
C TYR A 216 -2.15 -2.93 16.34
N LEU A 217 -1.35 -3.62 15.51
CA LEU A 217 -0.10 -4.28 15.91
C LEU A 217 1.14 -3.60 15.33
N GLY A 218 1.05 -2.96 14.16
CA GLY A 218 2.14 -2.22 13.52
C GLY A 218 1.89 -1.95 12.04
N ILE A 219 2.93 -1.62 11.28
CA ILE A 219 2.87 -1.39 9.82
C ILE A 219 3.60 -2.51 9.08
N VAL A 220 3.11 -2.89 7.90
CA VAL A 220 3.82 -3.81 7.00
C VAL A 220 5.15 -3.20 6.56
N GLY A 221 6.24 -3.96 6.70
CA GLY A 221 7.56 -3.56 6.24
C GLY A 221 8.27 -4.71 5.53
N SER A 222 9.60 -4.61 5.45
CA SER A 222 10.45 -5.64 4.83
C SER A 222 11.64 -5.95 5.74
N SER A 223 11.37 -6.19 7.03
CA SER A 223 12.41 -6.60 8.00
C SER A 223 12.74 -8.08 7.94
N GLY A 224 13.93 -8.44 8.42
CA GLY A 224 14.42 -9.82 8.36
C GLY A 224 14.71 -10.28 6.93
N ASN A 225 14.49 -11.56 6.64
CA ASN A 225 14.72 -12.11 5.30
C ASN A 225 13.49 -11.89 4.44
N SER A 226 13.55 -10.86 3.60
CA SER A 226 12.41 -10.37 2.83
C SER A 226 12.87 -9.81 1.49
N THR A 227 12.02 -9.92 0.47
CA THR A 227 12.25 -9.37 -0.88
C THR A 227 11.49 -8.07 -1.14
N GLY A 228 10.62 -7.68 -0.22
CA GLY A 228 9.82 -6.47 -0.30
C GLY A 228 8.72 -6.45 0.76
N PRO A 229 7.97 -5.35 0.86
CA PRO A 229 7.01 -5.20 1.95
C PRO A 229 5.86 -6.22 1.88
N HIS A 230 5.74 -7.03 2.92
CA HIS A 230 4.70 -8.04 3.06
C HIS A 230 4.48 -8.42 4.53
N LEU A 231 3.30 -8.94 4.85
CA LEU A 231 3.06 -9.64 6.11
C LEU A 231 3.26 -11.14 5.89
N HIS A 232 4.08 -11.75 6.73
CA HIS A 232 4.14 -13.21 6.87
C HIS A 232 3.35 -13.62 8.11
N PHE A 233 2.33 -14.46 7.92
CA PHE A 233 1.40 -14.88 8.95
C PHE A 233 1.49 -16.40 9.17
N GLU A 234 1.94 -16.82 10.37
CA GLU A 234 1.98 -18.24 10.78
C GLU A 234 1.05 -18.47 11.98
N VAL A 235 0.57 -19.70 12.16
CA VAL A 235 -0.21 -20.09 13.36
C VAL A 235 0.29 -21.44 13.85
N PHE A 236 0.57 -21.55 15.16
CA PHE A 236 0.90 -22.80 15.83
C PHE A 236 -0.15 -23.15 16.86
N THR A 237 -0.38 -24.44 17.09
CA THR A 237 -1.41 -24.91 18.04
C THR A 237 -1.11 -24.55 19.48
N ASP A 238 0.16 -24.36 19.84
CA ASP A 238 0.62 -24.01 21.18
C ASP A 238 2.08 -23.50 21.19
N GLY A 239 2.56 -23.13 22.38
CA GLY A 239 3.94 -22.67 22.63
C GLY A 239 5.04 -23.74 22.52
N THR A 240 4.72 -24.97 22.08
CA THR A 240 5.74 -25.95 21.71
C THR A 240 6.26 -25.74 20.29
N PHE A 241 5.49 -25.04 19.44
CA PHE A 241 5.82 -24.76 18.04
C PHE A 241 6.11 -26.02 17.20
N THR A 242 5.53 -27.16 17.59
CA THR A 242 5.71 -28.46 16.90
C THR A 242 4.61 -28.76 15.89
N GLN A 243 3.44 -28.14 16.02
CA GLN A 243 2.29 -28.35 15.14
C GLN A 243 1.88 -27.02 14.53
N LEU A 244 2.19 -26.89 13.24
CA LEU A 244 1.75 -25.78 12.41
C LEU A 244 0.27 -25.94 12.06
N VAL A 245 -0.42 -24.82 11.92
CA VAL A 245 -1.78 -24.72 11.41
C VAL A 245 -1.73 -23.93 10.11
N ASP A 246 -2.39 -24.45 9.08
CA ASP A 246 -2.74 -23.64 7.92
C ASP A 246 -4.13 -23.03 8.16
N PRO A 247 -4.25 -21.70 8.28
CA PRO A 247 -5.53 -21.08 8.63
C PRO A 247 -6.62 -21.29 7.57
N TYR A 248 -6.29 -21.76 6.37
CA TYR A 248 -7.24 -22.11 5.32
C TYR A 248 -7.75 -23.55 5.42
N SER A 249 -9.04 -23.77 5.23
CA SER A 249 -9.59 -25.09 4.91
C SER A 249 -9.48 -25.37 3.41
N GLY A 250 -9.08 -26.59 3.06
CA GLY A 250 -9.07 -27.07 1.68
C GLY A 250 -8.83 -28.58 1.61
N THR A 251 -9.04 -29.14 0.42
CA THR A 251 -8.98 -30.60 0.21
C THR A 251 -7.60 -31.21 0.42
N CYS A 252 -6.54 -30.41 0.33
CA CYS A 252 -5.16 -30.86 0.58
C CYS A 252 -4.58 -30.33 1.90
N ASN A 253 -5.36 -29.60 2.70
CA ASN A 253 -4.94 -29.28 4.05
C ASN A 253 -5.06 -30.53 4.94
N THR A 254 -3.92 -31.01 5.44
CA THR A 254 -3.85 -32.15 6.37
C THR A 254 -3.60 -31.74 7.82
N MET A 255 -3.32 -30.45 8.07
CA MET A 255 -3.00 -29.88 9.38
C MET A 255 -4.26 -29.57 10.21
N ASN A 256 -5.37 -29.21 9.55
CA ASN A 256 -6.65 -28.91 10.20
C ASN A 256 -7.85 -29.20 9.27
N SER A 257 -9.00 -29.47 9.88
CA SER A 257 -10.23 -29.87 9.17
C SER A 257 -11.07 -28.71 8.65
N ASP A 258 -10.98 -27.56 9.31
CA ASP A 258 -11.86 -26.41 9.13
C ASP A 258 -11.07 -25.10 9.08
N SER A 259 -11.74 -24.05 8.59
CA SER A 259 -11.13 -22.74 8.36
C SER A 259 -10.96 -22.01 9.68
N TRP A 260 -9.77 -21.45 9.89
CA TRP A 260 -9.52 -20.54 11.00
C TRP A 260 -9.76 -19.09 10.61
N TRP A 261 -10.16 -18.80 9.37
CA TRP A 261 -10.68 -17.49 8.98
C TRP A 261 -12.17 -17.37 9.31
N GLN A 262 -12.59 -16.23 9.87
CA GLN A 262 -14.02 -15.89 10.01
C GLN A 262 -14.73 -15.89 8.66
N THR A 263 -14.04 -15.39 7.63
CA THR A 263 -14.48 -15.44 6.24
C THR A 263 -13.29 -15.83 5.38
N GLN A 264 -13.20 -17.12 5.06
CA GLN A 264 -12.15 -17.61 4.19
C GLN A 264 -12.27 -16.98 2.79
N ARG A 265 -11.21 -16.28 2.38
CA ARG A 265 -11.08 -15.77 1.02
C ARG A 265 -10.85 -16.93 0.03
N PRO A 266 -11.33 -16.84 -1.22
CA PRO A 266 -11.12 -17.87 -2.22
C PRO A 266 -9.62 -18.01 -2.57
N TYR A 267 -9.23 -19.20 -3.07
CA TYR A 267 -7.84 -19.51 -3.46
C TYR A 267 -7.29 -18.61 -4.56
N ASN A 268 -8.10 -18.38 -5.60
CA ASN A 268 -7.88 -17.29 -6.55
C ASN A 268 -8.90 -16.20 -6.23
N ASN A 269 -8.42 -14.98 -5.98
CA ASN A 269 -9.26 -13.83 -5.67
C ASN A 269 -9.05 -12.70 -6.70
N PRO A 270 -9.39 -12.94 -7.98
CA PRO A 270 -9.19 -11.97 -9.04
C PRO A 270 -9.91 -10.66 -8.69
N GLY A 271 -9.24 -9.53 -8.88
CA GLY A 271 -9.85 -8.23 -8.63
C GLY A 271 -8.91 -7.06 -8.88
N ILE A 272 -9.41 -5.86 -8.60
CA ILE A 272 -8.70 -4.61 -8.87
C ILE A 272 -8.09 -4.09 -7.57
N ASN A 273 -6.78 -3.83 -7.57
CA ASN A 273 -6.10 -3.15 -6.46
C ASN A 273 -6.24 -1.64 -6.58
N ALA A 274 -6.01 -1.10 -7.77
CA ALA A 274 -6.14 0.33 -8.01
C ALA A 274 -6.43 0.64 -9.49
N VAL A 275 -7.10 1.76 -9.70
CA VAL A 275 -7.35 2.41 -10.99
C VAL A 275 -6.83 3.83 -10.81
N LEU A 276 -5.83 4.23 -11.58
CA LEU A 276 -5.09 5.46 -11.32
C LEU A 276 -4.74 6.19 -12.62
N THR A 277 -4.53 7.49 -12.50
CA THR A 277 -3.98 8.34 -13.56
C THR A 277 -2.60 8.84 -13.18
N HIS A 278 -1.72 8.95 -14.18
CA HIS A 278 -0.32 9.31 -13.98
C HIS A 278 0.14 10.33 -15.01
N THR A 279 1.18 11.11 -14.65
CA THR A 279 1.86 12.05 -15.57
C THR A 279 2.93 11.38 -16.43
N ALA A 280 3.35 10.16 -16.07
CA ALA A 280 4.29 9.31 -16.76
C ALA A 280 4.07 7.85 -16.34
N ASP A 281 4.82 6.89 -16.91
CA ASP A 281 4.75 5.51 -16.45
C ASP A 281 5.13 5.39 -14.97
N PRO A 282 4.44 4.52 -14.19
CA PRO A 282 4.93 4.14 -12.88
C PRO A 282 6.30 3.44 -13.01
N VAL A 283 7.24 3.80 -12.14
CA VAL A 283 8.58 3.20 -12.12
C VAL A 283 8.72 2.34 -10.88
N PHE A 284 8.97 1.05 -11.11
CA PHE A 284 9.34 0.05 -10.11
C PHE A 284 10.86 -0.11 -10.12
N PRO A 285 11.61 0.68 -9.31
CA PRO A 285 13.06 0.61 -9.29
C PRO A 285 13.55 -0.67 -8.62
N ALA A 286 14.87 -0.89 -8.69
CA ALA A 286 15.49 -1.96 -7.92
C ALA A 286 15.28 -1.74 -6.42
N CYS A 287 14.90 -2.81 -5.73
CA CYS A 287 14.83 -2.88 -4.28
C CYS A 287 16.14 -2.39 -3.62
N PRO A 288 16.12 -1.63 -2.51
CA PRO A 288 14.96 -1.24 -1.67
C PRO A 288 14.40 0.14 -2.01
N THR A 289 14.60 0.60 -3.24
CA THR A 289 14.24 1.97 -3.62
C THR A 289 12.73 2.12 -3.69
N THR A 290 12.22 3.21 -3.13
CA THR A 290 10.80 3.56 -3.16
C THR A 290 10.33 3.77 -4.60
N GLU A 291 9.15 3.25 -4.96
CA GLU A 291 8.60 3.40 -6.30
C GLU A 291 8.35 4.87 -6.64
N THR A 292 8.61 5.26 -7.90
CA THR A 292 8.16 6.55 -8.41
C THR A 292 6.81 6.35 -9.06
N THR A 293 5.75 6.71 -8.34
CA THR A 293 4.39 6.36 -8.79
C THR A 293 3.94 7.21 -9.97
N ASN A 294 4.37 8.47 -10.05
CA ASN A 294 3.89 9.45 -11.03
C ASN A 294 2.36 9.66 -11.00
N GLU A 295 1.69 9.28 -9.90
CA GLU A 295 0.25 9.48 -9.70
C GLU A 295 -0.11 10.97 -9.76
N SER A 296 -1.18 11.31 -10.48
CA SER A 296 -1.77 12.66 -10.46
C SER A 296 -3.27 12.58 -10.69
N ILE A 297 -3.99 13.51 -10.06
CA ILE A 297 -5.42 13.73 -10.29
C ILE A 297 -5.71 15.06 -10.98
N ASP A 298 -4.67 15.82 -11.33
CA ASP A 298 -4.79 17.12 -11.98
C ASP A 298 -3.93 17.15 -13.24
N PHE A 299 -4.53 17.57 -14.35
CA PHE A 299 -3.89 17.64 -15.66
C PHE A 299 -4.28 18.91 -16.41
N GLU A 300 -3.41 19.32 -17.33
CA GLU A 300 -3.67 20.40 -18.25
C GLU A 300 -4.45 19.93 -19.48
N LEU A 301 -5.18 20.84 -20.11
CA LEU A 301 -5.93 20.58 -21.34
C LEU A 301 -4.99 20.07 -22.44
N ASN A 302 -5.33 18.94 -23.04
CA ASN A 302 -4.53 18.22 -24.03
C ASN A 302 -3.17 17.71 -23.52
N GLN A 303 -2.94 17.67 -22.20
CA GLN A 303 -1.81 16.94 -21.63
C GLN A 303 -2.00 15.43 -21.87
N GLU A 304 -0.91 14.72 -22.13
CA GLU A 304 -0.94 13.26 -22.13
C GLU A 304 -1.19 12.73 -20.71
N VAL A 305 -2.21 11.89 -20.57
CA VAL A 305 -2.57 11.23 -19.31
C VAL A 305 -2.34 9.75 -19.46
N PHE A 306 -1.68 9.15 -18.45
CA PHE A 306 -1.37 7.72 -18.40
C PHE A 306 -2.42 7.05 -17.52
N PHE A 307 -3.29 6.25 -18.13
CA PHE A 307 -4.38 5.53 -17.49
C PHE A 307 -3.88 4.13 -17.13
N VAL A 308 -3.83 3.81 -15.84
CA VAL A 308 -3.23 2.56 -15.35
C VAL A 308 -4.23 1.81 -14.48
N ILE A 309 -4.24 0.49 -14.63
CA ILE A 309 -4.92 -0.43 -13.71
C ILE A 309 -3.89 -1.33 -13.05
N TYR A 310 -4.18 -1.74 -11.82
CA TYR A 310 -3.40 -2.66 -11.03
C TYR A 310 -4.31 -3.78 -10.57
N LEU A 311 -3.96 -5.02 -10.91
CA LEU A 311 -4.78 -6.20 -10.68
C LEU A 311 -4.07 -7.16 -9.73
N ARG A 312 -4.85 -7.93 -8.97
CA ARG A 312 -4.43 -9.13 -8.25
C ARG A 312 -5.08 -10.35 -8.87
N ASP A 313 -4.41 -11.48 -8.80
CA ASP A 313 -4.90 -12.79 -9.26
C ASP A 313 -5.52 -12.72 -10.65
N GLN A 314 -4.84 -12.04 -11.58
CA GLN A 314 -5.25 -11.97 -12.97
C GLN A 314 -5.40 -13.39 -13.53
N VAL A 315 -6.50 -13.63 -14.25
CA VAL A 315 -6.85 -14.91 -14.85
C VAL A 315 -6.83 -14.85 -16.38
N ALA A 316 -6.09 -15.77 -17.01
CA ALA A 316 -6.04 -15.96 -18.45
C ALA A 316 -7.42 -16.31 -19.04
N GLY A 317 -7.72 -15.77 -20.22
CA GLY A 317 -9.00 -15.97 -20.91
C GLY A 317 -10.15 -15.12 -20.37
N THR A 318 -9.89 -14.22 -19.43
CA THR A 318 -10.86 -13.21 -18.96
C THR A 318 -10.56 -11.84 -19.57
N SER A 319 -11.41 -10.84 -19.33
CA SER A 319 -11.18 -9.48 -19.81
C SER A 319 -11.54 -8.43 -18.77
N VAL A 320 -10.91 -7.26 -18.90
CA VAL A 320 -11.21 -6.04 -18.13
C VAL A 320 -11.96 -5.09 -19.05
N ASN A 321 -13.16 -4.64 -18.66
CA ASN A 321 -13.82 -3.54 -19.36
C ASN A 321 -13.26 -2.21 -18.85
N LEU A 322 -12.90 -1.32 -19.77
CA LEU A 322 -12.19 -0.08 -19.49
C LEU A 322 -12.93 1.09 -20.12
N LYS A 323 -13.13 2.18 -19.36
CA LYS A 323 -13.78 3.39 -19.85
C LYS A 323 -13.06 4.65 -19.43
N ILE A 324 -12.87 5.55 -20.40
CA ILE A 324 -12.50 6.95 -20.13
C ILE A 324 -13.77 7.77 -20.37
N ILE A 325 -14.28 8.42 -19.32
CA ILE A 325 -15.57 9.10 -19.31
C ILE A 325 -15.35 10.61 -19.21
N LYS A 326 -15.98 11.37 -20.10
CA LYS A 326 -15.90 12.83 -20.17
C LYS A 326 -16.71 13.50 -19.04
N PRO A 327 -16.49 14.81 -18.79
CA PRO A 327 -17.27 15.58 -17.83
C PRO A 327 -18.79 15.63 -18.10
N ASP A 328 -19.21 15.43 -19.35
CA ASP A 328 -20.62 15.32 -19.73
C ASP A 328 -21.23 13.92 -19.48
N ASN A 329 -20.49 13.03 -18.81
CA ASN A 329 -20.80 11.61 -18.55
C ASN A 329 -20.96 10.75 -19.81
N THR A 330 -20.44 11.18 -20.96
CA THR A 330 -20.35 10.33 -22.15
C THR A 330 -18.96 9.68 -22.25
N ASP A 331 -18.92 8.43 -22.69
CA ASP A 331 -17.67 7.70 -22.88
C ASP A 331 -16.83 8.36 -24.00
N LEU A 332 -15.61 8.77 -23.68
CA LEU A 332 -14.59 9.05 -24.71
C LEU A 332 -14.14 7.72 -25.34
N PHE A 333 -13.89 6.72 -24.50
CA PHE A 333 -13.53 5.36 -24.90
C PHE A 333 -14.21 4.35 -23.99
N ASN A 334 -14.58 3.20 -24.55
CA ASN A 334 -15.13 2.05 -23.85
C ASN A 334 -14.75 0.77 -24.61
N TRP A 335 -13.91 -0.08 -24.02
CA TRP A 335 -13.39 -1.28 -24.67
C TRP A 335 -13.10 -2.40 -23.66
N ASN A 336 -12.90 -3.61 -24.17
CA ASN A 336 -12.45 -4.74 -23.36
C ASN A 336 -10.97 -5.02 -23.64
N PHE A 337 -10.20 -5.25 -22.58
CA PHE A 337 -8.82 -5.70 -22.64
C PHE A 337 -8.74 -7.16 -22.20
N ASP A 338 -8.38 -8.04 -23.13
CA ASP A 338 -8.28 -9.48 -22.88
C ASP A 338 -6.96 -9.83 -22.17
N LEU A 339 -7.08 -10.63 -21.10
CA LEU A 339 -5.98 -11.10 -20.28
C LEU A 339 -5.57 -12.50 -20.76
N ASN A 340 -4.32 -12.65 -21.21
CA ASN A 340 -3.87 -13.90 -21.84
C ASN A 340 -3.10 -14.83 -20.89
N ASP A 341 -2.61 -14.30 -19.78
CA ASP A 341 -1.75 -14.99 -18.83
C ASP A 341 -2.34 -14.91 -17.42
N ASN A 342 -1.99 -15.88 -16.57
CA ASN A 342 -2.29 -15.84 -15.15
C ASN A 342 -1.16 -15.12 -14.42
N TYR A 343 -1.46 -14.09 -13.64
CA TYR A 343 -0.48 -13.37 -12.83
C TYR A 343 -1.02 -13.13 -11.41
N TYR A 344 -0.20 -13.31 -10.38
CA TYR A 344 -0.61 -12.98 -9.00
C TYR A 344 -0.78 -11.47 -8.81
N ALA A 345 0.01 -10.67 -9.52
CA ALA A 345 -0.13 -9.23 -9.60
C ALA A 345 0.27 -8.75 -11.00
N SER A 346 -0.43 -7.75 -11.51
CA SER A 346 -0.13 -7.16 -12.81
C SER A 346 -0.57 -5.72 -12.89
N TRP A 347 0.01 -4.99 -13.85
CA TRP A 347 -0.42 -3.64 -14.17
C TRP A 347 -0.45 -3.43 -15.68
N TRP A 348 -1.33 -2.56 -16.14
CA TRP A 348 -1.53 -2.28 -17.56
C TRP A 348 -1.79 -0.80 -17.80
N ARG A 349 -1.14 -0.22 -18.82
CA ARG A 349 -1.15 1.21 -19.10
C ARG A 349 -1.63 1.54 -20.50
N TRP A 350 -2.42 2.62 -20.59
CA TRP A 350 -2.84 3.29 -21.81
C TRP A 350 -2.56 4.79 -21.73
N THR A 351 -2.57 5.50 -22.86
CA THR A 351 -2.58 6.97 -22.84
C THR A 351 -3.73 7.55 -23.65
N ALA A 352 -4.21 8.71 -23.20
CA ALA A 352 -5.12 9.55 -23.96
C ALA A 352 -4.84 11.02 -23.64
N TYR A 353 -5.45 11.91 -24.43
CA TYR A 353 -5.28 13.36 -24.33
C TYR A 353 -6.64 14.01 -24.06
N PRO A 354 -7.05 14.14 -22.79
CA PRO A 354 -8.29 14.82 -22.44
C PRO A 354 -8.33 16.24 -23.01
N ASN A 355 -9.36 16.52 -23.80
CA ASN A 355 -9.43 17.70 -24.67
C ASN A 355 -10.53 18.70 -24.29
N VAL A 356 -11.21 18.47 -23.17
CA VAL A 356 -12.16 19.40 -22.56
C VAL A 356 -11.87 19.53 -21.08
N THR A 357 -12.10 20.73 -20.54
CA THR A 357 -11.95 20.99 -19.11
C THR A 357 -13.08 20.36 -18.30
N GLY A 358 -12.80 20.00 -17.06
CA GLY A 358 -13.78 19.49 -16.10
C GLY A 358 -13.29 18.22 -15.40
N GLU A 359 -14.20 17.59 -14.68
CA GLU A 359 -13.97 16.33 -13.98
C GLU A 359 -14.16 15.15 -14.95
N TRP A 360 -13.13 14.34 -15.12
CA TRP A 360 -13.12 13.13 -15.92
C TRP A 360 -13.06 11.89 -15.04
N LYS A 361 -13.48 10.74 -15.59
CA LYS A 361 -13.42 9.46 -14.87
C LYS A 361 -12.67 8.41 -15.68
N TRP A 362 -11.84 7.64 -14.98
CA TRP A 362 -11.19 6.43 -15.46
C TRP A 362 -11.81 5.24 -14.73
N GLU A 363 -12.48 4.35 -15.44
CA GLU A 363 -13.21 3.22 -14.87
C GLU A 363 -12.67 1.89 -15.40
N ALA A 364 -12.52 0.93 -14.50
CA ALA A 364 -12.21 -0.45 -14.83
C ALA A 364 -13.23 -1.39 -14.18
N THR A 365 -13.70 -2.37 -14.92
CA THR A 365 -14.54 -3.46 -14.42
C THR A 365 -13.86 -4.80 -14.67
N TYR A 366 -13.56 -5.53 -13.60
CA TYR A 366 -12.89 -6.83 -13.64
C TYR A 366 -13.43 -7.74 -12.53
N ALA A 367 -13.66 -9.02 -12.85
CA ALA A 367 -14.11 -10.03 -11.89
C ALA A 367 -15.38 -9.64 -11.08
N GLY A 368 -16.26 -8.81 -11.65
CA GLY A 368 -17.47 -8.32 -11.00
C GLY A 368 -17.26 -7.08 -10.11
N GLU A 369 -16.02 -6.61 -9.96
CA GLU A 369 -15.68 -5.34 -9.31
C GLU A 369 -15.64 -4.22 -10.35
N THR A 370 -16.27 -3.09 -10.08
CA THR A 370 -16.12 -1.84 -10.86
C THR A 370 -15.48 -0.80 -9.97
N VAL A 371 -14.34 -0.27 -10.40
CA VAL A 371 -13.59 0.78 -9.69
C VAL A 371 -13.50 2.02 -10.58
N THR A 372 -13.84 3.17 -10.03
CA THR A 372 -13.84 4.45 -10.73
C THR A 372 -12.88 5.42 -10.05
N HIS A 373 -11.93 5.92 -10.82
CA HIS A 373 -10.99 6.96 -10.45
C HIS A 373 -11.38 8.28 -11.10
N THR A 374 -11.32 9.37 -10.35
CA THR A 374 -11.73 10.70 -10.82
C THR A 374 -10.52 11.62 -10.89
N PHE A 375 -10.42 12.39 -11.97
CA PHE A 375 -9.31 13.34 -12.18
C PHE A 375 -9.82 14.60 -12.89
N ASN A 376 -9.12 15.72 -12.73
CA ASN A 376 -9.48 17.02 -13.25
C ASN A 376 -8.60 17.42 -14.42
N VAL A 377 -9.22 18.05 -15.42
CA VAL A 377 -8.53 18.66 -16.56
C VAL A 377 -8.85 20.15 -16.57
N SER A 378 -7.82 20.99 -16.56
CA SER A 378 -7.95 22.45 -16.53
C SER A 378 -7.13 23.11 -17.64
N ASP A 379 -7.54 24.28 -18.10
CA ASP A 379 -6.78 25.03 -19.11
C ASP A 379 -5.55 25.68 -18.45
N ALA A 380 -4.36 25.50 -19.00
CA ALA A 380 -3.12 26.13 -18.51
C ALA A 380 -3.15 27.67 -18.58
N LEU A 381 -4.05 28.24 -19.40
CA LEU A 381 -4.34 29.69 -19.43
C LEU A 381 -5.37 30.13 -18.41
N SER A 382 -6.08 29.19 -17.81
CA SER A 382 -6.60 29.40 -16.47
C SER A 382 -5.38 29.30 -15.57
N ILE A 383 -4.75 30.44 -15.30
CA ILE A 383 -4.27 30.70 -13.95
C ILE A 383 -5.43 30.17 -13.09
N LYS A 384 -5.28 29.01 -12.43
CA LYS A 384 -5.98 28.85 -11.17
C LYS A 384 -5.61 30.16 -10.50
N GLU A 385 -6.56 31.04 -10.27
CA GLU A 385 -6.43 31.91 -9.11
C GLU A 385 -6.38 30.94 -7.93
N ASP A 386 -5.23 30.27 -7.76
CA ASP A 386 -4.71 29.79 -6.50
C ASP A 386 -4.44 31.07 -5.75
N ASN A 387 -5.53 31.70 -5.33
CA ASN A 387 -5.51 32.78 -4.38
C ASN A 387 -4.73 32.33 -3.14
N PHE A 388 -4.68 31.01 -2.85
CA PHE A 388 -3.79 30.46 -1.83
C PHE A 388 -2.29 30.45 -2.16
N ASN A 389 -1.88 30.35 -3.44
CA ASN A 389 -0.48 30.52 -3.84
C ASN A 389 0.01 31.97 -3.62
N THR A 390 -0.90 32.95 -3.57
CA THR A 390 -0.57 34.34 -3.15
C THR A 390 -0.49 34.51 -1.63
N THR A 391 -0.51 33.42 -0.85
CA THR A 391 -0.31 33.50 0.61
C THR A 391 1.15 33.79 0.94
N PHE A 392 1.41 34.87 1.66
CA PHE A 392 2.75 35.25 2.13
C PHE A 392 2.80 35.27 3.66
N VAL A 393 3.94 34.85 4.21
CA VAL A 393 4.23 34.93 5.64
C VAL A 393 5.38 35.89 5.84
N PHE A 394 5.19 36.90 6.68
CA PHE A 394 6.17 37.98 6.90
C PHE A 394 6.11 38.50 8.34
N PRO A 395 7.19 39.07 8.88
CA PRO A 395 8.52 39.14 8.27
C PRO A 395 9.17 37.75 8.15
N ASN A 396 10.15 37.61 7.26
CA ASN A 396 11.00 36.42 7.15
C ASN A 396 12.38 36.87 6.64
N PRO A 397 13.42 36.93 7.50
CA PRO A 397 13.49 36.39 8.86
C PRO A 397 12.53 37.05 9.87
N PHE A 398 12.15 36.32 10.93
CA PHE A 398 11.20 36.76 11.97
C PHE A 398 11.78 36.66 13.38
N ASN A 399 11.18 37.39 14.33
CA ASN A 399 11.55 37.36 15.75
C ASN A 399 10.42 36.77 16.60
N ASP A 400 9.43 37.61 16.95
CA ASP A 400 8.40 37.27 17.94
C ASP A 400 7.03 36.97 17.32
N VAL A 401 6.77 37.45 16.12
CA VAL A 401 5.47 37.34 15.44
C VAL A 401 5.69 37.13 13.95
N ILE A 402 4.85 36.28 13.36
CA ILE A 402 4.68 36.17 11.91
C ILE A 402 3.24 36.53 11.54
N HIS A 403 3.07 37.26 10.45
CA HIS A 403 1.79 37.63 9.87
C HIS A 403 1.56 36.82 8.59
N ILE A 404 0.32 36.41 8.38
CA ILE A 404 -0.12 35.65 7.22
C ILE A 404 -1.04 36.55 6.40
N SER A 405 -0.61 36.93 5.20
CA SER A 405 -1.46 37.60 4.21
C SER A 405 -1.88 36.59 3.16
N SER A 406 -3.17 36.32 3.07
CA SER A 406 -3.77 35.45 2.06
C SER A 406 -5.05 36.09 1.54
N SER A 407 -5.37 35.85 0.27
CA SER A 407 -6.67 36.20 -0.30
C SER A 407 -7.76 35.18 0.06
N LYS A 408 -7.41 34.04 0.65
CA LYS A 408 -8.35 33.06 1.22
C LYS A 408 -8.19 32.95 2.73
N LYS A 409 -9.23 32.47 3.39
CA LYS A 409 -9.23 32.32 4.84
C LYS A 409 -8.37 31.12 5.23
N VAL A 410 -7.27 31.38 5.95
CA VAL A 410 -6.43 30.35 6.53
C VAL A 410 -7.10 29.83 7.80
N VAL A 411 -7.43 28.54 7.85
CA VAL A 411 -8.10 27.93 9.01
C VAL A 411 -7.14 27.12 9.88
N LYS A 412 -6.00 26.69 9.32
CA LYS A 412 -4.98 25.94 10.05
C LYS A 412 -3.58 26.44 9.76
N ALA A 413 -2.77 26.53 10.80
CA ALA A 413 -1.34 26.81 10.69
C ALA A 413 -0.56 25.80 11.56
N HIS A 414 0.25 24.97 10.92
CA HIS A 414 1.07 23.95 11.56
C HIS A 414 2.54 24.24 11.33
N ILE A 415 3.29 24.48 12.40
CA ILE A 415 4.71 24.84 12.34
C ILE A 415 5.55 23.66 12.83
N ILE A 416 6.50 23.26 12.01
CA ILE A 416 7.50 22.22 12.30
C ILE A 416 8.90 22.79 12.25
N ASP A 417 9.82 22.23 13.05
CA ASP A 417 11.25 22.55 12.96
C ASP A 417 11.94 21.79 11.82
N LEU A 418 13.25 22.02 11.64
CA LEU A 418 14.06 21.38 10.60
C LEU A 418 14.12 19.84 10.73
N LEU A 419 13.87 19.29 11.92
CA LEU A 419 13.83 17.84 12.17
C LEU A 419 12.43 17.25 11.99
N GLY A 420 11.46 18.07 11.54
CA GLY A 420 10.07 17.64 11.33
C GLY A 420 9.25 17.57 12.62
N LYS A 421 9.80 17.99 13.77
CA LYS A 421 9.05 17.99 15.04
C LYS A 421 8.02 19.10 15.02
N SER A 422 6.79 18.78 15.40
CA SER A 422 5.71 19.76 15.59
C SER A 422 6.04 20.72 16.74
N VAL A 423 6.08 22.02 16.42
CA VAL A 423 6.38 23.12 17.36
C VAL A 423 5.10 23.80 17.79
N LEU A 424 4.19 24.05 16.84
CA LEU A 424 2.92 24.73 17.08
C LEU A 424 1.86 24.27 16.09
N SER A 425 0.62 24.13 16.54
CA SER A 425 -0.55 23.89 15.68
C SER A 425 -1.68 24.79 16.15
N ILE A 426 -2.22 25.60 15.25
CA ILE A 426 -3.37 26.47 15.50
C ILE A 426 -4.45 26.13 14.49
N GLU A 427 -5.69 26.09 14.97
CA GLU A 427 -6.89 25.94 14.14
C GLU A 427 -7.90 27.03 14.54
N ASP A 428 -8.35 27.84 13.59
CA ASP A 428 -9.40 28.83 13.78
C ASP A 428 -10.33 28.88 12.56
N ASN A 429 -11.40 28.10 12.64
CA ASN A 429 -12.45 28.05 11.63
C ASN A 429 -13.36 29.30 11.64
N SER A 430 -13.26 30.17 12.66
CA SER A 430 -14.18 31.30 12.87
C SER A 430 -13.68 32.59 12.22
N ASN A 431 -12.55 33.15 12.64
CA ASN A 431 -12.03 34.42 12.13
C ASN A 431 -10.88 34.23 11.13
N GLY A 432 -10.28 33.04 11.11
CA GLY A 432 -9.11 32.73 10.30
C GLY A 432 -7.81 33.25 10.93
N ILE A 433 -6.71 32.64 10.54
CA ILE A 433 -5.38 32.87 11.13
C ILE A 433 -4.64 33.88 10.25
N ASN A 434 -4.45 35.09 10.76
CA ASN A 434 -3.67 36.15 10.11
C ASN A 434 -2.37 36.50 10.84
N GLU A 435 -2.18 35.96 12.05
CA GLU A 435 -1.03 36.22 12.91
C GLU A 435 -0.72 34.99 13.76
N VAL A 436 0.57 34.70 13.96
CA VAL A 436 1.04 33.64 14.85
C VAL A 436 2.15 34.18 15.74
N GLN A 437 2.00 33.99 17.05
CA GLN A 437 2.98 34.37 18.07
C GLN A 437 4.06 33.29 18.17
N THR A 438 5.33 33.69 18.05
CA THR A 438 6.50 32.80 17.94
C THR A 438 7.61 33.12 18.93
N SER A 439 7.34 33.96 19.94
CA SER A 439 8.33 34.40 20.95
C SER A 439 8.98 33.24 21.71
N SER A 440 8.29 32.10 21.87
CA SER A 440 8.82 30.90 22.53
C SER A 440 9.74 30.04 21.67
N PHE A 441 9.87 30.33 20.37
CA PHE A 441 10.66 29.51 19.46
C PHE A 441 12.16 29.82 19.63
N SER A 442 13.00 28.80 19.48
CA SER A 442 14.46 28.97 19.41
C SER A 442 14.88 29.52 18.04
N ASN A 443 16.08 30.10 17.94
CA ASN A 443 16.63 30.53 16.65
C ASN A 443 16.86 29.31 15.73
N GLY A 444 16.51 29.43 14.45
CA GLY A 444 16.61 28.30 13.52
C GLY A 444 15.68 28.37 12.32
N VAL A 445 15.62 27.26 11.60
CA VAL A 445 14.76 27.10 10.42
C VAL A 445 13.48 26.36 10.79
N TYR A 446 12.35 26.90 10.36
CA TYR A 446 11.03 26.33 10.55
C TYR A 446 10.30 26.20 9.21
N PHE A 447 9.29 25.35 9.16
CA PHE A 447 8.34 25.29 8.05
C PHE A 447 6.93 25.49 8.61
N VAL A 448 6.18 26.42 8.03
CA VAL A 448 4.75 26.58 8.31
C VAL A 448 3.94 25.98 7.18
N ARG A 449 3.07 25.03 7.53
CA ARG A 449 2.04 24.47 6.66
C ARG A 449 0.73 25.18 6.96
N LEU A 450 0.18 25.84 5.96
CA LEU A 450 -1.09 26.58 6.03
C LEU A 450 -2.16 25.79 5.30
N GLU A 451 -3.38 25.80 5.83
CA GLU A 451 -4.57 25.20 5.21
C GLU A 451 -5.67 26.25 5.09
N SER A 452 -6.33 26.32 3.94
CA SER A 452 -7.49 27.19 3.71
C SER A 452 -8.80 26.54 4.15
N ASP A 453 -9.86 27.34 4.25
CA ASP A 453 -11.23 26.89 4.46
C ASP A 453 -11.79 26.00 3.32
N THR A 454 -11.07 25.92 2.19
CA THR A 454 -11.36 25.02 1.07
C THR A 454 -10.36 23.87 0.95
N ASN A 455 -9.65 23.52 2.03
CA ASN A 455 -8.67 22.43 2.11
C ASN A 455 -7.44 22.57 1.17
N GLU A 456 -7.11 23.78 0.73
CA GLU A 456 -5.87 24.02 -0.01
C GLU A 456 -4.71 24.19 0.95
N MET A 457 -3.55 23.62 0.61
CA MET A 457 -2.38 23.65 1.48
C MET A 457 -1.21 24.44 0.87
N LYS A 458 -0.43 25.12 1.72
CA LYS A 458 0.82 25.78 1.33
C LYS A 458 1.87 25.63 2.41
N THR A 459 3.08 25.23 2.02
CA THR A 459 4.23 25.18 2.94
C THR A 459 5.20 26.32 2.65
N ILE A 460 5.60 27.05 3.70
CA ILE A 460 6.53 28.18 3.60
C ILE A 460 7.68 27.97 4.59
N LYS A 461 8.92 28.14 4.11
CA LYS A 461 10.12 28.12 4.95
C LYS A 461 10.27 29.45 5.69
N LEU A 462 10.51 29.40 6.99
CA LEU A 462 10.74 30.55 7.86
C LEU A 462 12.11 30.46 8.54
N ILE A 463 12.72 31.61 8.79
CA ILE A 463 14.00 31.73 9.49
C ILE A 463 13.78 32.60 10.73
N LYS A 464 14.02 32.04 11.93
CA LYS A 464 14.03 32.79 13.17
C LYS A 464 15.44 33.27 13.50
N GLU A 465 15.59 34.58 13.70
CA GLU A 465 16.84 35.24 14.10
C GLU A 465 16.94 35.50 15.60
#